data_AF-A0A8D9AYD8-F1
#
_entry.id   AF-A0A8D9AYD8-F1
#
_cell.length_a   1.000
_cell.length_b   1.000
_cell.length_c   1.000
_cell.angle_alpha   90.00
_cell.angle_beta   90.00
_cell.angle_gamma   90.00
#
_symmetry.space_group_name_H-M   'P 1'
#
loop_
_entity.id
_entity.type
_entity.pdbx_description
1 polymer ?
#
loop_
_entity_poly.entity_id
_entity_poly.type
_entity_poly.pdbx_seq_one_letter_code
_entity_poly.pdbx_strand_id
1 'polypeptide(L)'
;MPPSKISSHLFLKMAEELASDNDKTNGNNKKKLDMNIETIDIDVGTVSPIQECFKISNIEADKVSRIQECFKNSNDEDAKVFKSSPIQEFYKDQTVFITGATGFIGMLLVEKLLRCCPQIRKLILLVRNRKSKSVSERVREYFSDPLFDTMRLANPRYYEKIDIVTGQLETEHFGLSPTDLQALLSNTSIIFHVAATVRFDEHIRTAYNINVVGTNTMISLAKQMTHLKSFVHVSTAYSHCDKWSIDETFYSPTFTANELSIVTQNATDEQLAILNEHLIGSKPNTYTLTKDTAEDLVREAVSELPICVFRPSVVFPTLEEPMPFWMKGVNSVLAIVLAIGIGLYRVYLGNPNVSVDIVPADRVINAMVALAWYQTIPSEDKRQQGDQNRGQPISTHENKQTIFNFVSYNDNRVMINELNQKVYSTWVESEEASTMVVWKSNYQVTSSPFLYTILFYVLHFVPAVVFSLAERLTNQKPQVLKFYRKVKHLTQVIAYFSLNEWQFENQNVHSMINAMSQEDRTMFDASMNNFSWGTMLEGDLHRCIGLYMVNEQPTKETYKTMKMVYINWADYILKIIIKGVSLYLILYITAQMINIFLKVLG
;
A
#
# COMPACT_ATOMS: atom_id res chain seq x y z
N MET A 1 -7.70 34.05 7.72
CA MET A 1 -8.95 33.48 7.14
C MET A 1 -9.87 33.08 8.29
N PRO A 2 -11.21 33.24 8.18
CA PRO A 2 -12.12 32.73 9.20
C PRO A 2 -12.01 31.20 9.31
N PRO A 3 -12.09 30.61 10.52
CA PRO A 3 -11.93 29.17 10.76
C PRO A 3 -12.84 28.29 9.88
N SER A 4 -14.01 28.80 9.49
CA SER A 4 -15.00 28.08 8.67
C SER A 4 -14.51 27.73 7.27
N LYS A 5 -13.73 28.61 6.60
CA LYS A 5 -13.23 28.37 5.23
C LYS A 5 -12.11 27.34 5.17
N ILE A 6 -11.30 27.24 6.23
CA ILE A 6 -10.22 26.25 6.35
C ILE A 6 -10.81 24.85 6.54
N SER A 7 -11.91 24.75 7.30
CA SER A 7 -12.56 23.46 7.59
C SER A 7 -13.15 22.79 6.34
N SER A 8 -13.96 23.50 5.54
CA SER A 8 -14.64 22.87 4.38
C SER A 8 -13.69 22.46 3.26
N HIS A 9 -12.59 23.18 3.05
CA HIS A 9 -11.55 22.78 2.08
C HIS A 9 -10.81 21.52 2.54
N LEU A 10 -10.48 21.42 3.84
CA LEU A 10 -9.88 20.23 4.43
C LEU A 10 -10.81 19.01 4.31
N PHE A 11 -12.07 19.14 4.73
CA PHE A 11 -13.05 18.05 4.63
C PHE A 11 -13.26 17.60 3.19
N LEU A 12 -13.24 18.53 2.23
CA LEU A 12 -13.32 18.18 0.80
C LEU A 12 -12.08 17.42 0.35
N LYS A 13 -10.87 17.92 0.63
CA LYS A 13 -9.61 17.27 0.24
C LYS A 13 -9.48 15.87 0.85
N MET A 14 -9.82 15.72 2.13
CA MET A 14 -9.85 14.41 2.75
C MET A 14 -10.97 13.53 2.22
N ALA A 15 -12.14 14.08 1.92
CA ALA A 15 -13.18 13.31 1.28
C ALA A 15 -12.74 12.86 -0.12
N GLU A 16 -12.01 13.67 -0.88
CA GLU A 16 -11.42 13.32 -2.19
C GLU A 16 -10.34 12.24 -2.06
N GLU A 17 -9.51 12.31 -1.04
CA GLU A 17 -8.51 11.27 -0.76
C GLU A 17 -9.11 9.98 -0.20
N LEU A 18 -10.20 10.08 0.55
CA LEU A 18 -11.05 8.95 0.93
C LEU A 18 -11.99 8.50 -0.21
N ALA A 19 -12.00 9.21 -1.34
CA ALA A 19 -12.78 8.84 -2.53
C ALA A 19 -11.97 7.92 -3.43
N SER A 20 -12.65 6.98 -4.06
CA SER A 20 -12.09 6.22 -5.17
C SER A 20 -11.63 7.17 -6.32
N ASP A 21 -10.53 6.84 -7.03
CA ASP A 21 -10.00 7.63 -8.17
C ASP A 21 -11.03 7.90 -9.28
N ASN A 22 -12.17 7.20 -9.32
CA ASN A 22 -13.22 7.49 -10.31
C ASN A 22 -13.79 8.91 -10.12
N ASP A 23 -13.75 9.47 -8.91
CA ASP A 23 -14.15 10.87 -8.62
C ASP A 23 -13.04 11.89 -8.92
N LYS A 24 -11.77 11.48 -9.04
CA LYS A 24 -10.63 12.39 -9.30
C LYS A 24 -10.56 12.87 -10.76
N THR A 25 -11.49 12.44 -11.61
CA THR A 25 -11.55 12.83 -13.04
C THR A 25 -12.20 14.19 -13.31
N ASN A 26 -12.79 14.86 -12.30
CA ASN A 26 -13.40 16.18 -12.46
C ASN A 26 -12.81 17.23 -11.51
N GLY A 27 -11.53 17.56 -11.70
CA GLY A 27 -10.82 18.59 -10.93
C GLY A 27 -9.76 19.31 -11.76
N ASN A 28 -10.12 19.78 -12.96
CA ASN A 28 -9.25 20.63 -13.76
C ASN A 28 -9.12 22.01 -13.09
N ASN A 29 -7.99 22.24 -12.40
CA ASN A 29 -7.46 23.58 -12.19
C ASN A 29 -5.96 23.57 -12.56
N LYS A 30 -5.71 23.67 -13.87
CA LYS A 30 -4.38 23.98 -14.42
C LYS A 30 -4.01 25.41 -14.04
N LYS A 31 -2.93 25.59 -13.27
CA LYS A 31 -2.07 26.77 -13.47
C LYS A 31 -1.12 26.43 -14.62
N LYS A 32 -1.27 27.16 -15.71
CA LYS A 32 -0.35 27.17 -16.86
C LYS A 32 0.95 27.83 -16.39
N LEU A 33 2.06 27.10 -16.38
CA LEU A 33 3.39 27.70 -16.51
C LEU A 33 3.80 27.45 -17.96
N ASP A 34 3.78 28.51 -18.77
CA ASP A 34 4.45 28.49 -20.06
C ASP A 34 5.95 28.72 -19.77
N MET A 35 6.82 27.78 -20.13
CA MET A 35 8.26 28.01 -20.23
C MET A 35 8.79 27.40 -21.52
N ASN A 36 9.44 28.26 -22.31
CA ASN A 36 10.05 27.97 -23.59
C ASN A 36 11.27 27.05 -23.44
N ILE A 37 11.52 26.32 -24.52
CA ILE A 37 12.58 25.34 -24.71
C ILE A 37 13.92 26.07 -24.87
N GLU A 38 14.76 26.04 -23.84
CA GLU A 38 16.22 26.07 -23.93
C GLU A 38 16.76 25.10 -22.88
N THR A 39 17.90 24.47 -23.17
CA THR A 39 18.62 23.49 -22.34
C THR A 39 18.55 23.83 -20.86
N ILE A 40 17.71 23.11 -20.12
CA ILE A 40 17.64 23.20 -18.67
C ILE A 40 18.80 22.37 -18.14
N ASP A 41 19.85 23.04 -17.68
CA ASP A 41 20.72 22.52 -16.62
C ASP A 41 19.79 22.00 -15.52
N ILE A 42 19.76 20.68 -15.35
CA ILE A 42 19.12 20.08 -14.18
C ILE A 42 19.96 20.60 -13.02
N ASP A 43 19.43 21.56 -12.26
CA ASP A 43 20.08 22.08 -11.07
C ASP A 43 20.26 20.93 -10.07
N VAL A 44 21.44 20.31 -10.13
CA VAL A 44 21.85 19.13 -9.34
C VAL A 44 22.02 19.50 -7.85
N GLY A 45 21.80 20.77 -7.48
CA GLY A 45 22.13 21.33 -6.17
C GLY A 45 20.97 21.56 -5.20
N THR A 46 19.69 21.48 -5.63
CA THR A 46 18.57 21.72 -4.72
C THR A 46 18.03 20.42 -4.12
N VAL A 47 18.53 20.09 -2.94
CA VAL A 47 17.95 19.09 -2.03
C VAL A 47 16.44 19.36 -1.93
N SER A 48 15.61 18.36 -2.19
CA SER A 48 14.16 18.49 -2.10
C SER A 48 13.79 19.02 -0.70
N PRO A 49 12.82 19.95 -0.55
CA PRO A 49 12.37 20.42 0.76
C PRO A 49 12.03 19.27 1.73
N ILE A 50 11.64 18.12 1.18
CA ILE A 50 11.37 16.86 1.88
C ILE A 50 12.66 16.30 2.54
N GLN A 51 13.75 16.22 1.78
CA GLN A 51 15.05 15.73 2.25
C GLN A 51 15.66 16.67 3.32
N GLU A 52 15.44 17.98 3.18
CA GLU A 52 15.89 18.98 4.15
C GLU A 52 15.12 18.88 5.48
N CYS A 53 13.80 18.65 5.42
CA CYS A 53 12.94 18.51 6.61
C CYS A 53 13.25 17.24 7.42
N PHE A 54 13.63 16.15 6.76
CA PHE A 54 13.99 14.89 7.41
C PHE A 54 15.50 14.76 7.71
N LYS A 55 16.28 15.84 7.54
CA LYS A 55 17.74 15.85 7.73
C LYS A 55 18.47 14.73 6.99
N ILE A 56 17.99 14.36 5.79
CA ILE A 56 18.49 13.24 5.00
C ILE A 56 19.83 13.59 4.29
N SER A 57 20.20 14.87 4.26
CA SER A 57 21.28 15.42 3.42
C SER A 57 22.68 14.82 3.61
N ASN A 58 23.03 14.32 4.79
CA ASN A 58 24.37 13.74 5.03
C ASN A 58 24.48 12.24 4.69
N ILE A 59 23.36 11.51 4.68
CA ILE A 59 23.32 10.06 4.40
C ILE A 59 23.27 9.82 2.87
N GLU A 60 22.70 10.76 2.12
CA GLU A 60 22.58 10.65 0.67
C GLU A 60 23.92 10.78 -0.07
N ALA A 61 24.86 11.61 0.39
CA ALA A 61 26.15 11.75 -0.28
C ALA A 61 26.95 10.43 -0.27
N ASP A 62 27.02 9.74 0.88
CA ASP A 62 27.69 8.45 0.99
C ASP A 62 26.95 7.34 0.21
N LYS A 63 25.61 7.29 0.31
CA LYS A 63 24.80 6.37 -0.50
C LYS A 63 24.98 6.58 -2.00
N VAL A 64 24.89 7.82 -2.47
CA VAL A 64 25.09 8.18 -3.89
C VAL A 64 26.50 7.83 -4.33
N SER A 65 27.53 8.10 -3.52
CA SER A 65 28.92 7.74 -3.82
C SER A 65 29.08 6.23 -4.04
N ARG A 66 28.55 5.42 -3.12
CA ARG A 66 28.58 3.95 -3.21
C ARG A 66 27.82 3.42 -4.42
N ILE A 67 26.67 4.01 -4.75
CA ILE A 67 25.90 3.63 -5.93
C ILE A 67 26.66 4.05 -7.21
N GLN A 68 27.26 5.24 -7.24
CA GLN A 68 28.07 5.71 -8.36
C GLN A 68 29.30 4.83 -8.60
N GLU A 69 29.94 4.30 -7.55
CA GLU A 69 31.00 3.29 -7.70
C GLU A 69 30.49 2.03 -8.39
N CYS A 70 29.27 1.57 -8.05
CA CYS A 70 28.64 0.44 -8.73
C CYS A 70 28.37 0.71 -10.23
N PHE A 71 28.12 1.97 -10.62
CA PHE A 71 27.89 2.37 -12.01
C PHE A 71 29.17 2.71 -12.80
N LYS A 72 30.18 3.31 -12.18
CA LYS A 72 31.46 3.65 -12.85
C LYS A 72 32.19 2.39 -13.32
N ASN A 73 32.16 1.35 -12.50
CA ASN A 73 32.86 0.10 -12.77
C ASN A 73 32.10 -0.84 -13.73
N SER A 74 30.85 -0.53 -14.13
CA SER A 74 30.13 -1.31 -15.13
C SER A 74 30.55 -1.01 -16.57
N ASN A 75 31.25 0.11 -16.79
CA ASN A 75 31.61 0.62 -18.12
C ASN A 75 33.13 0.62 -18.37
N ASP A 76 33.94 0.15 -17.42
CA ASP A 76 35.39 0.27 -17.44
C ASP A 76 36.01 -1.14 -17.40
N GLU A 77 36.75 -1.52 -18.44
CA GLU A 77 37.38 -2.85 -18.56
C GLU A 77 38.48 -3.09 -17.49
N ASP A 78 38.98 -2.02 -16.87
CA ASP A 78 40.07 -2.05 -15.88
C ASP A 78 39.64 -1.70 -14.44
N ALA A 79 38.34 -1.52 -14.17
CA ALA A 79 37.87 -1.22 -12.82
C ALA A 79 38.03 -2.43 -11.89
N LYS A 80 38.76 -2.25 -10.78
CA LYS A 80 38.87 -3.20 -9.65
C LYS A 80 37.52 -3.87 -9.39
N VAL A 81 37.48 -5.19 -9.61
CA VAL A 81 36.30 -6.06 -9.54
C VAL A 81 35.46 -5.75 -8.29
N PHE A 82 34.40 -4.96 -8.45
CA PHE A 82 33.32 -4.96 -7.49
C PHE A 82 32.70 -6.35 -7.57
N LYS A 83 32.78 -7.13 -6.48
CA LYS A 83 32.20 -8.46 -6.45
C LYS A 83 30.68 -8.30 -6.39
N SER A 84 30.02 -8.32 -7.56
CA SER A 84 28.56 -8.33 -7.66
C SER A 84 27.99 -9.42 -6.76
N SER A 85 26.95 -9.08 -6.00
CA SER A 85 26.25 -10.07 -5.19
C SER A 85 25.52 -11.09 -6.09
N PRO A 86 25.20 -12.31 -5.59
CA PRO A 86 24.45 -13.29 -6.36
C PRO A 86 23.14 -12.76 -6.96
N ILE A 87 22.39 -11.93 -6.23
CA ILE A 87 21.17 -11.30 -6.77
C ILE A 87 21.51 -10.30 -7.89
N GLN A 88 22.55 -9.48 -7.73
CA GLN A 88 22.95 -8.53 -8.79
C GLN A 88 23.38 -9.26 -10.07
N GLU A 89 24.14 -10.35 -9.95
CA GLU A 89 24.57 -11.15 -11.10
C GLU A 89 23.38 -11.84 -11.78
N PHE A 90 22.35 -12.24 -11.02
CA PHE A 90 21.11 -12.76 -11.61
C PHE A 90 20.39 -11.73 -12.49
N TYR A 91 20.37 -10.46 -12.08
CA TYR A 91 19.73 -9.37 -12.83
C TYR A 91 20.58 -8.79 -13.96
N LYS A 92 21.87 -9.12 -14.00
CA LYS A 92 22.79 -8.67 -15.05
C LYS A 92 22.32 -9.12 -16.43
N ASP A 93 22.34 -8.19 -17.37
CA ASP A 93 21.91 -8.35 -18.76
C ASP A 93 20.48 -8.89 -18.95
N GLN A 94 19.65 -8.85 -17.90
CA GLN A 94 18.25 -9.29 -17.95
C GLN A 94 17.33 -8.17 -18.42
N THR A 95 16.22 -8.57 -19.05
CA THR A 95 15.10 -7.68 -19.35
C THR A 95 13.95 -8.01 -18.40
N VAL A 96 13.52 -7.01 -17.63
CA VAL A 96 12.46 -7.17 -16.62
C VAL A 96 11.18 -6.49 -17.09
N PHE A 97 10.09 -7.25 -17.17
CA PHE A 97 8.76 -6.72 -17.44
C PHE A 97 7.98 -6.50 -16.15
N ILE A 98 7.45 -5.29 -15.96
CA ILE A 98 6.73 -4.91 -14.74
C ILE A 98 5.33 -4.41 -15.10
N THR A 99 4.30 -5.14 -14.67
CA THR A 99 2.93 -4.61 -14.66
C THR A 99 2.71 -3.82 -13.38
N GLY A 100 1.90 -2.76 -13.44
CA GLY A 100 1.60 -1.96 -12.24
C GLY A 100 2.75 -1.05 -11.81
N ALA A 101 3.70 -0.77 -12.71
CA ALA A 101 4.87 0.07 -12.47
C ALA A 101 4.55 1.49 -11.95
N THR A 102 3.32 1.98 -12.17
CA THR A 102 2.86 3.30 -11.69
C THR A 102 2.22 3.28 -10.31
N GLY A 103 1.96 2.10 -9.75
CA GLY A 103 1.42 1.94 -8.39
C GLY A 103 2.50 2.08 -7.31
N PHE A 104 2.07 2.05 -6.06
CA PHE A 104 2.95 2.21 -4.89
C PHE A 104 4.12 1.22 -4.87
N ILE A 105 3.84 -0.09 -4.88
CA ILE A 105 4.84 -1.16 -4.94
C ILE A 105 5.65 -1.11 -6.25
N GLY A 106 4.97 -0.91 -7.39
CA GLY A 106 5.63 -0.92 -8.69
C GLY A 106 6.69 0.17 -8.86
N MET A 107 6.46 1.37 -8.32
CA MET A 107 7.46 2.45 -8.36
C MET A 107 8.69 2.17 -7.51
N LEU A 108 8.49 1.66 -6.28
CA LEU A 108 9.61 1.27 -5.42
C LEU A 108 10.40 0.12 -6.05
N LEU A 109 9.73 -0.83 -6.70
CA LEU A 109 10.41 -1.91 -7.42
C LEU A 109 11.28 -1.39 -8.56
N VAL A 110 10.77 -0.46 -9.38
CA VAL A 110 11.53 0.18 -10.46
C VAL A 110 12.74 0.93 -9.88
N GLU A 111 12.53 1.72 -8.82
CA GLU A 111 13.61 2.44 -8.14
C GLU A 111 14.69 1.48 -7.64
N LYS A 112 14.30 0.43 -6.92
CA LYS A 112 15.20 -0.54 -6.32
C LYS A 112 16.03 -1.27 -7.38
N LEU A 113 15.39 -1.74 -8.45
CA LEU A 113 16.07 -2.43 -9.54
C LEU A 113 17.06 -1.50 -10.26
N LEU A 114 16.67 -0.25 -10.54
CA LEU A 114 17.58 0.71 -11.17
C LEU A 114 18.75 1.08 -10.26
N ARG A 115 18.51 1.27 -8.96
CA ARG A 115 19.54 1.67 -7.99
C ARG A 115 20.50 0.54 -7.65
N CYS A 116 19.99 -0.67 -7.43
CA CYS A 116 20.76 -1.77 -6.85
C CYS A 116 21.20 -2.82 -7.89
N CYS A 117 20.59 -2.85 -9.08
CA CYS A 117 20.97 -3.77 -10.16
C CYS A 117 21.43 -2.98 -11.40
N PRO A 118 22.58 -2.28 -11.32
CA PRO A 118 23.02 -1.36 -12.36
C PRO A 118 23.28 -2.04 -13.70
N GLN A 119 23.51 -3.35 -13.74
CA GLN A 119 23.79 -4.09 -14.99
C GLN A 119 22.53 -4.69 -15.64
N ILE A 120 21.32 -4.33 -15.19
CA ILE A 120 20.09 -4.67 -15.90
C ILE A 120 20.15 -4.07 -17.32
N ARG A 121 19.75 -4.88 -18.31
CA ARG A 121 19.69 -4.45 -19.72
C ARG A 121 18.56 -3.45 -19.93
N LYS A 122 17.33 -3.86 -19.61
CA LYS A 122 16.10 -3.08 -19.82
C LYS A 122 15.03 -3.38 -18.77
N LEU A 123 14.30 -2.36 -18.38
CA LEU A 123 13.01 -2.44 -17.68
C LEU A 123 11.90 -2.06 -18.67
N ILE A 124 11.00 -2.99 -18.93
CA ILE A 124 9.79 -2.77 -19.74
C ILE A 124 8.64 -2.48 -18.77
N LEU A 125 8.10 -1.27 -18.81
CA LEU A 125 7.07 -0.79 -17.89
C LEU A 125 5.72 -0.72 -18.59
N LEU A 126 4.74 -1.53 -18.15
CA LEU A 126 3.37 -1.43 -18.64
C LEU A 126 2.65 -0.26 -17.98
N VAL A 127 2.28 0.75 -18.77
CA VAL A 127 1.63 1.97 -18.30
C VAL A 127 0.31 2.19 -19.03
N ARG A 128 -0.75 2.51 -18.29
CA ARG A 128 -2.06 2.82 -18.87
C ARG A 128 -2.00 4.06 -19.76
N ASN A 129 -2.74 4.06 -20.85
CA ASN A 129 -2.82 5.21 -21.75
C ASN A 129 -3.40 6.43 -21.03
N ARG A 130 -2.67 7.55 -21.05
CA ARG A 130 -3.21 8.87 -20.71
C ARG A 130 -3.20 9.70 -21.98
N LYS A 131 -4.38 10.01 -22.52
CA LYS A 131 -4.52 10.86 -23.72
C LYS A 131 -3.72 12.14 -23.50
N SER A 132 -2.95 12.57 -24.53
CA SER A 132 -2.25 13.87 -24.67
C SER A 132 -0.73 13.99 -24.41
N LYS A 133 0.04 12.91 -24.10
CA LYS A 133 1.51 13.02 -23.89
C LYS A 133 2.33 11.99 -24.68
N SER A 134 3.52 12.39 -25.12
CA SER A 134 4.51 11.51 -25.77
C SER A 134 5.08 10.46 -24.79
N VAL A 135 5.76 9.42 -25.30
CA VAL A 135 6.45 8.43 -24.45
C VAL A 135 7.51 9.11 -23.58
N SER A 136 8.36 9.96 -24.17
CA SER A 136 9.46 10.64 -23.45
C SER A 136 8.96 11.58 -22.36
N GLU A 137 7.84 12.28 -22.58
CA GLU A 137 7.23 13.11 -21.52
C GLU A 137 6.69 12.25 -20.38
N ARG A 138 6.10 11.09 -20.67
CA ARG A 138 5.61 10.16 -19.65
C ARG A 138 6.75 9.58 -18.81
N VAL A 139 7.88 9.23 -19.44
CA VAL A 139 9.12 8.83 -18.73
C VAL A 139 9.55 9.96 -17.79
N ARG A 140 9.73 11.19 -18.32
CA ARG A 140 10.19 12.32 -17.51
C ARG A 140 9.28 12.64 -16.34
N GLU A 141 7.96 12.64 -16.54
CA GLU A 141 6.99 12.86 -15.48
C GLU A 141 7.05 11.74 -14.43
N TYR A 142 7.13 10.48 -14.85
CA TYR A 142 7.24 9.34 -13.93
C TYR A 142 8.48 9.44 -13.04
N PHE A 143 9.65 9.74 -13.62
CA PHE A 143 10.92 9.87 -12.91
C PHE A 143 11.15 11.27 -12.30
N SER A 144 10.14 12.15 -12.30
CA SER A 144 10.21 13.44 -11.60
C SER A 144 9.84 13.34 -10.12
N ASP A 145 9.28 12.21 -9.69
CA ASP A 145 8.96 11.96 -8.29
C ASP A 145 10.24 11.92 -7.45
N PRO A 146 10.28 12.58 -6.27
CA PRO A 146 11.45 12.58 -5.38
C PRO A 146 11.94 11.18 -4.98
N LEU A 147 11.09 10.16 -5.06
CA LEU A 147 11.49 8.76 -4.90
C LEU A 147 12.75 8.40 -5.71
N PHE A 148 12.86 8.93 -6.93
CA PHE A 148 13.94 8.62 -7.85
C PHE A 148 15.16 9.55 -7.70
N ASP A 149 15.21 10.48 -6.75
CA ASP A 149 16.31 11.44 -6.64
C ASP A 149 17.65 10.74 -6.44
N THR A 150 17.72 9.81 -5.49
CA THR A 150 18.95 9.06 -5.19
C THR A 150 19.48 8.31 -6.41
N MET A 151 18.62 7.57 -7.11
CA MET A 151 19.05 6.84 -8.31
C MET A 151 19.39 7.77 -9.47
N ARG A 152 18.72 8.94 -9.63
CA ARG A 152 18.98 9.89 -10.73
C ARG A 152 20.35 10.53 -10.58
N LEU A 153 20.70 10.91 -9.35
CA LEU A 153 22.03 11.40 -9.02
C LEU A 153 23.11 10.34 -9.22
N ALA A 154 22.79 9.08 -8.94
CA ALA A 154 23.75 8.00 -9.06
C ALA A 154 23.94 7.50 -10.51
N ASN A 155 22.89 7.52 -11.32
CA ASN A 155 22.93 7.14 -12.73
C ASN A 155 22.08 8.10 -13.59
N PRO A 156 22.69 9.17 -14.13
CA PRO A 156 21.99 10.11 -15.00
C PRO A 156 21.45 9.51 -16.30
N ARG A 157 22.01 8.37 -16.76
CA ARG A 157 21.63 7.67 -18.00
C ARG A 157 20.59 6.56 -17.78
N TYR A 158 19.89 6.55 -16.64
CA TYR A 158 18.86 5.55 -16.33
C TYR A 158 17.80 5.38 -17.44
N TYR A 159 17.46 6.46 -18.16
CA TYR A 159 16.44 6.47 -19.20
C TYR A 159 16.77 5.53 -20.36
N GLU A 160 18.05 5.23 -20.61
CA GLU A 160 18.49 4.27 -21.64
C GLU A 160 18.02 2.85 -21.31
N LYS A 161 17.78 2.56 -20.03
CA LYS A 161 17.32 1.25 -19.54
C LYS A 161 15.80 1.13 -19.49
N ILE A 162 15.04 2.15 -19.86
CA ILE A 162 13.58 2.14 -19.71
C ILE A 162 12.88 2.08 -21.06
N ASP A 163 11.98 1.10 -21.20
CA ASP A 163 11.01 1.05 -22.30
C ASP A 163 9.60 1.13 -21.70
N ILE A 164 8.83 2.17 -22.07
CA ILE A 164 7.43 2.29 -21.65
C ILE A 164 6.54 1.75 -22.74
N VAL A 165 5.74 0.75 -22.36
CA VAL A 165 4.75 0.15 -23.24
C VAL A 165 3.35 0.51 -22.74
N THR A 166 2.48 0.93 -23.67
CA THR A 166 1.14 1.39 -23.31
C THR A 166 0.14 0.24 -23.41
N GLY A 167 -0.59 -0.05 -22.34
CA GLY A 167 -1.58 -1.12 -22.35
C GLY A 167 -2.52 -1.16 -21.15
N GLN A 168 -3.50 -2.05 -21.20
CA GLN A 168 -4.55 -2.26 -20.20
C GLN A 168 -4.75 -3.75 -19.96
N LEU A 169 -4.79 -4.17 -18.69
CA LEU A 169 -4.82 -5.59 -18.33
C LEU A 169 -6.07 -6.32 -18.83
N GLU A 170 -7.18 -5.61 -18.89
CA GLU A 170 -8.50 -6.09 -19.28
C GLU A 170 -8.68 -6.30 -20.79
N THR A 171 -7.66 -5.97 -21.60
CA THR A 171 -7.70 -6.08 -23.06
C THR A 171 -6.87 -7.26 -23.55
N GLU A 172 -7.25 -7.81 -24.71
CA GLU A 172 -6.51 -8.89 -25.36
C GLU A 172 -5.04 -8.50 -25.58
N HIS A 173 -4.11 -9.36 -25.18
CA HIS A 173 -2.67 -9.10 -25.19
C HIS A 173 -2.28 -7.75 -24.56
N PHE A 174 -3.03 -7.30 -23.56
CA PHE A 174 -2.93 -5.98 -22.93
C PHE A 174 -3.11 -4.77 -23.86
N GLY A 175 -3.64 -4.96 -25.06
CA GLY A 175 -3.82 -3.90 -26.06
C GLY A 175 -2.49 -3.42 -26.64
N LEU A 176 -1.45 -4.26 -26.57
CA LEU A 176 -0.13 -3.96 -27.11
C LEU A 176 -0.15 -3.93 -28.64
N SER A 177 0.69 -3.06 -29.22
CA SER A 177 0.93 -3.12 -30.66
C SER A 177 1.62 -4.45 -31.01
N PRO A 178 1.44 -4.98 -32.24
CA PRO A 178 2.13 -6.21 -32.64
C PRO A 178 3.65 -6.13 -32.46
N THR A 179 4.25 -4.96 -32.69
CA THR A 179 5.67 -4.70 -32.50
C THR A 179 6.07 -4.79 -31.03
N ASP A 180 5.34 -4.11 -30.15
CA ASP A 180 5.63 -4.12 -28.70
C ASP A 180 5.42 -5.52 -28.12
N LEU A 181 4.37 -6.22 -28.57
CA LEU A 181 4.08 -7.59 -28.17
C LEU A 181 5.23 -8.52 -28.57
N GLN A 182 5.68 -8.47 -29.82
CA GLN A 182 6.80 -9.28 -30.29
C GLN A 182 8.10 -8.99 -29.51
N ALA A 183 8.38 -7.71 -29.27
CA ALA A 183 9.55 -7.27 -28.50
C ALA A 183 9.47 -7.76 -27.04
N LEU A 184 8.29 -7.68 -26.42
CA LEU A 184 8.04 -8.19 -25.07
C LEU A 184 8.30 -9.70 -25.01
N LEU A 185 7.71 -10.48 -25.92
CA LEU A 185 7.81 -11.93 -25.95
C LEU A 185 9.26 -12.41 -26.18
N SER A 186 10.00 -11.72 -27.06
CA SER A 186 11.34 -12.14 -27.47
C SER A 186 12.44 -11.77 -26.46
N ASN A 187 12.23 -10.72 -25.65
CA ASN A 187 13.32 -10.15 -24.83
C ASN A 187 13.13 -10.36 -23.32
N THR A 188 11.91 -10.58 -22.84
CA THR A 188 11.62 -10.65 -21.40
C THR A 188 12.17 -11.92 -20.76
N SER A 189 12.95 -11.75 -19.69
CA SER A 189 13.52 -12.84 -18.90
C SER A 189 12.96 -12.90 -17.47
N ILE A 190 12.44 -11.78 -16.96
CA ILE A 190 11.88 -11.70 -15.60
C ILE A 190 10.56 -10.94 -15.66
N ILE A 191 9.52 -11.46 -15.02
CA ILE A 191 8.21 -10.80 -14.89
C ILE A 191 7.94 -10.49 -13.42
N PHE A 192 7.53 -9.26 -13.16
CA PHE A 192 6.83 -8.88 -11.94
C PHE A 192 5.40 -8.46 -12.29
N HIS A 193 4.44 -9.32 -12.00
CA HIS A 193 3.03 -9.02 -12.18
C HIS A 193 2.44 -8.43 -10.90
N VAL A 194 2.48 -7.10 -10.78
CA VAL A 194 2.05 -6.35 -9.59
C VAL A 194 0.69 -5.68 -9.80
N ALA A 195 0.29 -5.41 -11.05
CA ALA A 195 -0.96 -4.72 -11.33
C ALA A 195 -2.19 -5.48 -10.83
N ALA A 196 -3.03 -4.78 -10.09
CA ALA A 196 -4.32 -5.23 -9.62
C ALA A 196 -5.20 -4.02 -9.29
N THR A 197 -6.52 -4.19 -9.29
CA THR A 197 -7.38 -3.34 -8.47
C THR A 197 -7.36 -3.88 -7.05
N VAL A 198 -7.00 -3.01 -6.10
CA VAL A 198 -6.84 -3.34 -4.66
C VAL A 198 -8.00 -2.79 -3.82
N ARG A 199 -9.08 -2.37 -4.47
CA ARG A 199 -10.25 -1.79 -3.82
C ARG A 199 -11.18 -2.90 -3.34
N PHE A 200 -11.56 -2.82 -2.08
CA PHE A 200 -12.44 -3.82 -1.47
C PHE A 200 -13.89 -3.68 -1.95
N ASP A 201 -14.29 -2.49 -2.43
CA ASP A 201 -15.63 -2.18 -2.94
C ASP A 201 -15.68 -2.01 -4.47
N GLU A 202 -14.67 -2.51 -5.18
CA GLU A 202 -14.68 -2.50 -6.65
C GLU A 202 -15.83 -3.35 -7.20
N HIS A 203 -16.43 -2.89 -8.30
CA HIS A 203 -17.45 -3.66 -8.99
C HIS A 203 -16.88 -5.01 -9.46
N ILE A 204 -17.58 -6.12 -9.16
CA ILE A 204 -17.09 -7.49 -9.39
C ILE A 204 -16.62 -7.73 -10.83
N ARG A 205 -17.33 -7.22 -11.84
CA ARG A 205 -16.92 -7.36 -13.25
C ARG A 205 -15.58 -6.67 -13.52
N THR A 206 -15.40 -5.47 -12.98
CA THR A 206 -14.15 -4.70 -13.13
C THR A 206 -13.00 -5.42 -12.42
N ALA A 207 -13.23 -5.88 -11.19
CA ALA A 207 -12.23 -6.61 -10.42
C ALA A 207 -11.84 -7.93 -11.08
N TYR A 208 -12.81 -8.69 -11.60
CA TYR A 208 -12.59 -9.91 -12.36
C TYR A 208 -11.74 -9.66 -13.63
N ASN A 209 -12.12 -8.66 -14.44
CA ASN A 209 -11.38 -8.35 -15.67
C ASN A 209 -9.92 -7.91 -15.40
N ILE A 210 -9.68 -7.14 -14.34
CA ILE A 210 -8.33 -6.68 -14.02
C ILE A 210 -7.51 -7.77 -13.35
N ASN A 211 -8.01 -8.36 -12.26
CA ASN A 211 -7.22 -9.25 -11.41
C ASN A 211 -7.18 -10.70 -11.94
N VAL A 212 -8.25 -11.18 -12.59
CA VAL A 212 -8.34 -12.57 -13.06
C VAL A 212 -7.99 -12.67 -14.54
N VAL A 213 -8.72 -11.96 -15.41
CA VAL A 213 -8.44 -11.98 -16.87
C VAL A 213 -7.07 -11.40 -17.18
N GLY A 214 -6.66 -10.32 -16.50
CA GLY A 214 -5.32 -9.76 -16.62
C GLY A 214 -4.21 -10.73 -16.22
N THR A 215 -4.42 -11.51 -15.15
CA THR A 215 -3.48 -12.57 -14.73
C THR A 215 -3.42 -13.70 -15.76
N ASN A 216 -4.58 -14.17 -16.23
CA ASN A 216 -4.65 -15.22 -17.25
C ASN A 216 -3.95 -14.80 -18.57
N THR A 217 -4.13 -13.54 -18.96
CA THR A 217 -3.45 -12.96 -20.14
C THR A 217 -1.95 -12.91 -19.92
N MET A 218 -1.48 -12.52 -18.73
CA MET A 218 -0.05 -12.53 -18.40
C MET A 218 0.54 -13.94 -18.48
N ILE A 219 -0.15 -14.94 -17.92
CA ILE A 219 0.24 -16.35 -17.99
C ILE A 219 0.33 -16.81 -19.45
N SER A 220 -0.67 -16.47 -20.26
CA SER A 220 -0.72 -16.84 -21.68
C SER A 220 0.43 -16.22 -22.49
N LEU A 221 0.82 -14.98 -22.18
CA LEU A 221 1.99 -14.33 -22.76
C LEU A 221 3.29 -14.95 -22.26
N ALA A 222 3.38 -15.26 -20.97
CA ALA A 222 4.57 -15.87 -20.36
C ALA A 222 4.88 -17.26 -20.97
N LYS A 223 3.85 -18.06 -21.30
CA LYS A 223 4.01 -19.35 -22.02
C LYS A 223 4.66 -19.21 -23.40
N GLN A 224 4.62 -18.03 -24.00
CA GLN A 224 5.23 -17.74 -25.29
C GLN A 224 6.63 -17.12 -25.17
N MET A 225 7.09 -16.81 -23.96
CA MET A 225 8.41 -16.21 -23.73
C MET A 225 9.50 -17.28 -23.64
N THR A 226 10.38 -17.32 -24.65
CA THR A 226 11.43 -18.35 -24.77
C THR A 226 12.59 -18.18 -23.81
N HIS A 227 12.76 -17.00 -23.20
CA HIS A 227 13.88 -16.66 -22.32
C HIS A 227 13.45 -16.42 -20.87
N LEU A 228 12.20 -16.75 -20.52
CA LEU A 228 11.65 -16.51 -19.19
C LEU A 228 12.36 -17.38 -18.14
N LYS A 229 13.05 -16.72 -17.21
CA LYS A 229 13.73 -17.33 -16.06
C LYS A 229 12.90 -17.25 -14.79
N SER A 230 12.13 -16.18 -14.64
CA SER A 230 11.42 -15.89 -13.40
C SER A 230 10.13 -15.12 -13.59
N PHE A 231 9.06 -15.52 -12.91
CA PHE A 231 7.77 -14.85 -12.91
C PHE A 231 7.24 -14.78 -11.47
N VAL A 232 7.28 -13.58 -10.89
CA VAL A 232 6.68 -13.29 -9.59
C VAL A 232 5.28 -12.70 -9.78
N HIS A 233 4.26 -13.44 -9.37
CA HIS A 233 2.88 -12.96 -9.25
C HIS A 233 2.64 -12.39 -7.85
N VAL A 234 2.26 -11.11 -7.75
CA VAL A 234 1.95 -10.49 -6.45
C VAL A 234 0.48 -10.69 -6.11
N SER A 235 0.23 -11.48 -5.08
CA SER A 235 -1.08 -11.69 -4.48
C SER A 235 -1.19 -10.93 -3.15
N THR A 236 -1.86 -11.48 -2.14
CA THR A 236 -1.93 -10.93 -0.79
C THR A 236 -2.02 -12.05 0.25
N ALA A 237 -1.46 -11.83 1.44
CA ALA A 237 -1.60 -12.75 2.56
C ALA A 237 -3.07 -13.02 2.92
N TYR A 238 -3.98 -12.10 2.55
CA TYR A 238 -5.40 -12.18 2.86
C TYR A 238 -6.27 -12.83 1.77
N SER A 239 -5.69 -13.42 0.71
CA SER A 239 -6.49 -14.08 -0.35
C SER A 239 -7.39 -15.18 0.22
N HIS A 240 -6.91 -15.85 1.27
CA HIS A 240 -7.56 -16.97 1.95
C HIS A 240 -7.95 -16.64 3.39
N CYS A 241 -8.31 -15.37 3.64
CA CYS A 241 -8.68 -14.87 4.97
C CYS A 241 -10.03 -15.40 5.51
N ASP A 242 -10.73 -16.24 4.75
CA ASP A 242 -11.84 -17.08 5.20
C ASP A 242 -11.37 -18.30 6.02
N LYS A 243 -10.07 -18.59 6.00
CA LYS A 243 -9.40 -19.58 6.87
C LYS A 243 -8.74 -18.86 8.04
N TRP A 244 -8.58 -19.57 9.16
CA TRP A 244 -7.87 -19.04 10.33
C TRP A 244 -6.34 -19.18 10.23
N SER A 245 -5.86 -20.33 9.73
CA SER A 245 -4.45 -20.55 9.38
C SER A 245 -4.27 -20.45 7.86
N ILE A 246 -3.29 -19.68 7.43
CA ILE A 246 -2.95 -19.45 6.04
C ILE A 246 -1.52 -19.93 5.81
N ASP A 247 -1.43 -21.13 5.24
CA ASP A 247 -0.20 -21.86 4.99
C ASP A 247 0.39 -21.45 3.63
N GLU A 248 1.64 -21.83 3.37
CA GLU A 248 2.31 -21.55 2.08
C GLU A 248 1.95 -22.59 1.00
N THR A 249 0.65 -22.82 0.84
CA THR A 249 0.08 -23.74 -0.14
C THR A 249 -0.94 -23.05 -1.05
N PHE A 250 -1.23 -23.68 -2.18
CA PHE A 250 -2.42 -23.34 -2.95
C PHE A 250 -3.66 -23.91 -2.26
N TYR A 251 -4.77 -23.18 -2.36
CA TYR A 251 -6.08 -23.62 -1.89
C TYR A 251 -7.04 -23.72 -3.08
N SER A 252 -8.09 -24.53 -2.94
CA SER A 252 -9.21 -24.49 -3.88
C SER A 252 -9.89 -23.12 -3.82
N PRO A 253 -10.16 -22.49 -4.97
CA PRO A 253 -10.76 -21.17 -4.97
C PRO A 253 -12.24 -21.24 -4.57
N THR A 254 -12.79 -20.12 -4.08
CA THR A 254 -14.25 -20.00 -3.89
C THR A 254 -15.01 -20.16 -5.20
N PHE A 255 -14.48 -19.60 -6.28
CA PHE A 255 -14.98 -19.77 -7.64
C PHE A 255 -13.79 -19.85 -8.59
N THR A 256 -13.86 -20.75 -9.57
CA THR A 256 -12.90 -20.80 -10.66
C THR A 256 -13.05 -19.57 -11.57
N ALA A 257 -12.01 -19.27 -12.35
CA ALA A 257 -12.07 -18.19 -13.33
C ALA A 257 -13.23 -18.37 -14.31
N ASN A 258 -13.50 -19.60 -14.75
CA ASN A 258 -14.61 -19.91 -15.67
C ASN A 258 -15.98 -19.66 -15.04
N GLU A 259 -16.19 -20.07 -13.79
CA GLU A 259 -17.45 -19.84 -13.08
C GLU A 259 -17.74 -18.35 -12.90
N LEU A 260 -16.75 -17.56 -12.47
CA LEU A 260 -16.90 -16.10 -12.39
C LEU A 260 -17.09 -15.46 -13.76
N SER A 261 -16.45 -16.00 -14.81
CA SER A 261 -16.64 -15.53 -16.19
C SER A 261 -18.10 -15.63 -16.61
N ILE A 262 -18.74 -16.79 -16.38
CA ILE A 262 -20.14 -17.03 -16.74
C ILE A 262 -21.05 -16.00 -16.09
N VAL A 263 -20.84 -15.70 -14.81
CA VAL A 263 -21.70 -14.73 -14.10
C VAL A 263 -21.41 -13.30 -14.58
N THR A 264 -20.14 -12.91 -14.61
CA THR A 264 -19.74 -11.51 -14.89
C THR A 264 -20.02 -11.07 -16.33
N GLN A 265 -20.01 -11.99 -17.30
CA GLN A 265 -20.30 -11.70 -18.70
C GLN A 265 -21.79 -11.71 -19.04
N ASN A 266 -22.60 -12.54 -18.37
CA ASN A 266 -24.02 -12.72 -18.72
C ASN A 266 -24.99 -11.87 -17.89
N ALA A 267 -24.59 -11.42 -16.70
CA ALA A 267 -25.42 -10.57 -15.86
C ALA A 267 -25.21 -9.07 -16.15
N THR A 268 -26.26 -8.27 -16.04
CA THR A 268 -26.18 -6.79 -16.08
C THR A 268 -25.52 -6.25 -14.81
N ASP A 269 -25.05 -4.98 -14.83
CA ASP A 269 -24.47 -4.34 -13.63
C ASP A 269 -25.45 -4.29 -12.45
N GLU A 270 -26.74 -4.07 -12.72
CA GLU A 270 -27.78 -4.07 -11.69
C GLU A 270 -27.97 -5.46 -11.07
N GLN A 271 -27.95 -6.52 -11.90
CA GLN A 271 -28.01 -7.90 -11.42
C GLN A 271 -26.77 -8.27 -10.61
N LEU A 272 -25.58 -7.88 -11.06
CA LEU A 272 -24.33 -8.11 -10.33
C LEU A 272 -24.31 -7.39 -8.99
N ALA A 273 -24.86 -6.17 -8.90
CA ALA A 273 -24.97 -5.46 -7.63
C ALA A 273 -25.84 -6.22 -6.60
N ILE A 274 -26.91 -6.88 -7.06
CA ILE A 274 -27.77 -7.72 -6.21
C ILE A 274 -27.06 -9.03 -5.83
N LEU A 275 -26.34 -9.64 -6.78
CA LEU A 275 -25.62 -10.90 -6.57
C LEU A 275 -24.32 -10.74 -5.79
N ASN A 276 -23.79 -9.51 -5.65
CA ASN A 276 -22.45 -9.25 -5.14
C ASN A 276 -22.18 -9.92 -3.78
N GLU A 277 -23.11 -9.82 -2.83
CA GLU A 277 -22.98 -10.47 -1.51
C GLU A 277 -22.91 -12.00 -1.62
N HIS A 278 -23.65 -12.60 -2.54
CA HIS A 278 -23.63 -14.05 -2.77
C HIS A 278 -22.36 -14.50 -3.50
N LEU A 279 -21.84 -13.68 -4.43
CA LEU A 279 -20.60 -13.97 -5.17
C LEU A 279 -19.35 -13.81 -4.31
N ILE A 280 -19.37 -12.87 -3.36
CA ILE A 280 -18.29 -12.69 -2.39
C ILE A 280 -18.22 -13.91 -1.45
N GLY A 281 -19.36 -14.53 -1.13
CA GLY A 281 -19.41 -15.79 -0.38
C GLY A 281 -18.84 -15.64 1.04
N SER A 282 -17.89 -16.50 1.41
CA SER A 282 -17.20 -16.44 2.71
C SER A 282 -16.11 -15.38 2.78
N LYS A 283 -15.72 -14.79 1.65
CA LYS A 283 -14.68 -13.77 1.60
C LYS A 283 -15.22 -12.44 2.14
N PRO A 284 -14.37 -11.55 2.66
CA PRO A 284 -14.84 -10.25 3.16
C PRO A 284 -15.12 -9.21 2.06
N ASN A 285 -14.56 -9.39 0.86
CA ASN A 285 -14.67 -8.42 -0.22
C ASN A 285 -14.26 -8.96 -1.60
N THR A 286 -14.61 -8.21 -2.64
CA THR A 286 -14.28 -8.49 -4.06
C THR A 286 -12.78 -8.66 -4.31
N TYR A 287 -11.93 -7.91 -3.62
CA TYR A 287 -10.48 -7.97 -3.80
C TYR A 287 -9.93 -9.35 -3.39
N THR A 288 -10.28 -9.83 -2.20
CA THR A 288 -9.85 -11.15 -1.70
C THR A 288 -10.37 -12.29 -2.57
N LEU A 289 -11.63 -12.22 -3.03
CA LEU A 289 -12.20 -13.19 -3.96
C LEU A 289 -11.43 -13.26 -5.29
N THR A 290 -11.13 -12.11 -5.90
CA THR A 290 -10.46 -12.09 -7.20
C THR A 290 -8.98 -12.45 -7.11
N LYS A 291 -8.32 -12.19 -5.96
CA LYS A 291 -6.96 -12.67 -5.70
C LYS A 291 -6.89 -14.17 -5.45
N ASP A 292 -7.84 -14.72 -4.71
CA ASP A 292 -8.03 -16.17 -4.58
C ASP A 292 -8.19 -16.83 -5.97
N THR A 293 -9.12 -16.32 -6.78
CA THR A 293 -9.35 -16.84 -8.15
C THR A 293 -8.10 -16.73 -9.04
N ALA A 294 -7.34 -15.63 -8.93
CA ALA A 294 -6.12 -15.44 -9.71
C ALA A 294 -5.00 -16.41 -9.30
N GLU A 295 -4.90 -16.75 -8.01
CA GLU A 295 -3.95 -17.76 -7.53
C GLU A 295 -4.27 -19.15 -8.07
N ASP A 296 -5.54 -19.48 -8.30
CA ASP A 296 -5.92 -20.75 -8.92
C ASP A 296 -5.42 -20.86 -10.37
N LEU A 297 -5.47 -19.77 -11.14
CA LEU A 297 -4.86 -19.71 -12.47
C LEU A 297 -3.33 -19.91 -12.41
N VAL A 298 -2.69 -19.32 -11.40
CA VAL A 298 -1.25 -19.52 -11.17
C VAL A 298 -0.95 -20.98 -10.80
N ARG A 299 -1.76 -21.60 -9.95
CA ARG A 299 -1.67 -23.01 -9.56
C ARG A 299 -1.71 -23.93 -10.78
N GLU A 300 -2.50 -23.62 -11.79
CA GLU A 300 -2.56 -24.40 -13.04
C GLU A 300 -1.31 -24.21 -13.91
N ALA A 301 -0.62 -23.07 -13.78
CA ALA A 301 0.53 -22.72 -14.61
C ALA A 301 1.90 -23.07 -13.98
N VAL A 302 1.99 -23.40 -12.68
CA VAL A 302 3.28 -23.67 -11.99
C VAL A 302 4.06 -24.84 -12.59
N SER A 303 3.40 -25.80 -13.24
CA SER A 303 4.04 -26.94 -13.90
C SER A 303 4.68 -26.56 -15.24
N GLU A 304 4.23 -25.48 -15.86
CA GLU A 304 4.67 -25.05 -17.19
C GLU A 304 5.59 -23.82 -17.13
N LEU A 305 5.48 -23.00 -16.09
CA LEU A 305 6.16 -21.71 -15.98
C LEU A 305 7.05 -21.65 -14.72
N PRO A 306 8.14 -20.87 -14.75
CA PRO A 306 8.88 -20.52 -13.56
C PRO A 306 8.13 -19.44 -12.77
N ILE A 307 6.90 -19.74 -12.34
CA ILE A 307 6.03 -18.80 -11.62
C ILE A 307 5.99 -19.11 -10.11
N CYS A 308 6.00 -18.05 -9.31
CA CYS A 308 5.74 -18.10 -7.87
C CYS A 308 4.73 -17.01 -7.47
N VAL A 309 4.12 -17.17 -6.30
CA VAL A 309 3.18 -16.25 -5.69
C VAL A 309 3.84 -15.61 -4.48
N PHE A 310 3.87 -14.29 -4.48
CA PHE A 310 4.29 -13.48 -3.35
C PHE A 310 3.07 -12.85 -2.68
N ARG A 311 2.82 -13.17 -1.41
CA ARG A 311 1.65 -12.76 -0.62
C ARG A 311 2.07 -11.79 0.50
N PRO A 312 2.20 -10.48 0.23
CA PRO A 312 2.42 -9.50 1.28
C PRO A 312 1.13 -9.28 2.10
N SER A 313 1.29 -8.96 3.39
CA SER A 313 0.22 -8.40 4.22
C SER A 313 0.01 -6.91 3.93
N VAL A 314 -0.50 -6.13 4.89
CA VAL A 314 -0.80 -4.71 4.64
C VAL A 314 0.50 -3.92 4.49
N VAL A 315 0.77 -3.45 3.27
CA VAL A 315 1.98 -2.68 2.98
C VAL A 315 1.87 -1.28 3.57
N PHE A 316 2.77 -0.98 4.50
CA PHE A 316 2.99 0.33 5.10
C PHE A 316 4.05 1.14 4.33
N PRO A 317 4.20 2.46 4.60
CA PRO A 317 5.26 3.27 4.00
C PRO A 317 6.65 2.65 4.15
N THR A 318 7.61 3.12 3.36
CA THR A 318 9.00 2.65 3.46
C THR A 318 9.55 2.90 4.87
N LEU A 319 10.33 1.96 5.38
CA LEU A 319 11.04 2.12 6.66
C LEU A 319 12.27 3.02 6.48
N GLU A 320 13.12 2.71 5.49
CA GLU A 320 14.44 3.33 5.33
C GLU A 320 14.74 3.80 3.90
N GLU A 321 14.40 3.00 2.88
CA GLU A 321 14.93 3.21 1.53
C GLU A 321 13.85 3.29 0.43
N PRO A 322 14.16 3.95 -0.70
CA PRO A 322 15.27 4.89 -0.86
C PRO A 322 15.09 6.16 -0.01
N MET A 323 13.87 6.43 0.42
CA MET A 323 13.51 7.54 1.29
C MET A 323 12.57 7.00 2.37
N PRO A 324 12.79 7.30 3.66
CA PRO A 324 11.92 6.83 4.74
C PRO A 324 10.53 7.45 4.63
N PHE A 325 9.51 6.68 5.04
CA PHE A 325 8.10 7.06 5.05
C PHE A 325 7.51 7.47 3.70
N TRP A 326 8.19 7.15 2.59
CA TRP A 326 7.63 7.39 1.28
C TRP A 326 6.42 6.50 1.05
N MET A 327 5.39 7.10 0.49
CA MET A 327 4.14 6.43 0.15
C MET A 327 3.54 7.08 -1.08
N LYS A 328 2.72 6.30 -1.81
CA LYS A 328 1.98 6.81 -2.95
C LYS A 328 0.49 6.56 -2.81
N GLY A 329 -0.27 7.65 -2.93
CA GLY A 329 -1.72 7.64 -2.83
C GLY A 329 -2.20 7.37 -1.41
N VAL A 330 -3.52 7.26 -1.26
CA VAL A 330 -4.17 7.04 0.03
C VAL A 330 -4.71 5.61 0.07
N ASN A 331 -3.97 4.73 0.76
CA ASN A 331 -4.43 3.40 1.15
C ASN A 331 -5.31 3.48 2.41
N SER A 332 -6.21 2.51 2.55
CA SER A 332 -7.29 2.50 3.55
C SER A 332 -6.81 2.67 4.99
N VAL A 333 -5.71 2.01 5.37
CA VAL A 333 -5.16 2.08 6.73
C VAL A 333 -4.52 3.45 7.01
N LEU A 334 -3.72 4.01 6.09
CA LEU A 334 -3.12 5.33 6.31
C LEU A 334 -4.17 6.44 6.31
N ALA A 335 -5.27 6.28 5.56
CA ALA A 335 -6.40 7.19 5.62
C ALA A 335 -7.03 7.25 7.01
N ILE A 336 -7.12 6.10 7.69
CA ILE A 336 -7.60 6.00 9.07
C ILE A 336 -6.59 6.62 10.04
N VAL A 337 -5.30 6.30 9.90
CA VAL A 337 -4.24 6.89 10.73
C VAL A 337 -4.24 8.41 10.62
N LEU A 338 -4.34 8.96 9.40
CA LEU A 338 -4.46 10.41 9.17
C LEU A 338 -5.72 10.98 9.85
N ALA A 339 -6.89 10.36 9.64
CA ALA A 339 -8.16 10.85 10.19
C ALA A 339 -8.17 10.85 11.73
N ILE A 340 -7.52 9.86 12.35
CA ILE A 340 -7.28 9.80 13.79
C ILE A 340 -6.33 10.92 14.21
N GLY A 341 -5.17 11.03 13.56
CA GLY A 341 -4.12 11.99 13.89
C GLY A 341 -4.59 13.44 13.91
N ILE A 342 -5.47 13.82 12.98
CA ILE A 342 -6.05 15.18 12.93
C ILE A 342 -7.32 15.36 13.78
N GLY A 343 -7.72 14.33 14.53
CA GLY A 343 -8.84 14.35 15.48
C GLY A 343 -10.23 14.28 14.86
N LEU A 344 -10.35 13.88 13.59
CA LEU A 344 -11.63 13.72 12.89
C LEU A 344 -12.21 12.32 13.04
N TYR A 345 -11.41 11.30 13.38
CA TYR A 345 -11.89 9.96 13.65
C TYR A 345 -11.59 9.55 15.09
N ARG A 346 -12.61 9.12 15.82
CA ARG A 346 -12.63 9.07 17.31
C ARG A 346 -13.10 7.74 17.88
N VAL A 347 -13.64 6.88 17.04
CA VAL A 347 -14.13 5.56 17.43
C VAL A 347 -13.74 4.65 16.31
N TYR A 348 -12.81 3.75 16.58
CA TYR A 348 -12.34 2.76 15.64
C TYR A 348 -13.02 1.42 15.96
N LEU A 349 -13.63 0.81 14.95
CA LEU A 349 -14.15 -0.55 15.06
C LEU A 349 -13.00 -1.51 14.85
N GLY A 350 -12.58 -2.18 15.92
CA GLY A 350 -11.48 -3.14 15.89
C GLY A 350 -11.32 -3.84 17.23
N ASN A 351 -10.67 -5.00 17.24
CA ASN A 351 -10.35 -5.72 18.45
C ASN A 351 -8.97 -5.24 18.94
N PRO A 352 -8.86 -4.59 20.12
CA PRO A 352 -7.57 -4.06 20.58
C PRO A 352 -6.50 -5.14 20.79
N ASN A 353 -6.90 -6.41 20.90
CA ASN A 353 -6.04 -7.54 21.22
C ASN A 353 -5.68 -8.40 19.98
N VAL A 354 -6.00 -7.95 18.77
CA VAL A 354 -5.54 -8.63 17.54
C VAL A 354 -4.38 -7.88 16.90
N SER A 355 -3.57 -8.63 16.15
CA SER A 355 -2.45 -8.12 15.36
C SER A 355 -2.95 -7.27 14.18
N VAL A 356 -2.27 -6.16 13.93
CA VAL A 356 -2.32 -5.47 12.64
C VAL A 356 -1.15 -6.02 11.84
N ASP A 357 -1.38 -7.01 10.97
CA ASP A 357 -0.27 -7.52 10.16
C ASP A 357 0.09 -6.52 9.05
N ILE A 358 1.17 -5.77 9.29
CA ILE A 358 1.71 -4.74 8.42
C ILE A 358 3.18 -4.99 8.11
N VAL A 359 3.59 -4.63 6.89
CA VAL A 359 4.97 -4.82 6.41
C VAL A 359 5.48 -3.54 5.73
N PRO A 360 6.72 -3.08 6.01
CA PRO A 360 7.28 -1.92 5.33
C PRO A 360 7.49 -2.15 3.83
N ALA A 361 7.18 -1.14 3.01
CA ALA A 361 7.21 -1.28 1.55
C ALA A 361 8.61 -1.60 0.99
N ASP A 362 9.66 -1.05 1.58
CA ASP A 362 11.05 -1.33 1.18
C ASP A 362 11.45 -2.78 1.47
N ARG A 363 11.08 -3.33 2.63
CA ARG A 363 11.28 -4.75 2.95
C ARG A 363 10.50 -5.67 2.01
N VAL A 364 9.27 -5.27 1.65
CA VAL A 364 8.47 -5.96 0.62
C VAL A 364 9.18 -5.99 -0.73
N ILE A 365 9.72 -4.85 -1.20
CA ILE A 365 10.44 -4.80 -2.49
C ILE A 365 11.70 -5.66 -2.45
N ASN A 366 12.46 -5.57 -1.36
CA ASN A 366 13.67 -6.37 -1.18
C ASN A 366 13.36 -7.88 -1.25
N ALA A 367 12.29 -8.31 -0.58
CA ALA A 367 11.81 -9.68 -0.66
C ALA A 367 11.39 -10.09 -2.08
N MET A 368 10.68 -9.23 -2.81
CA MET A 368 10.29 -9.50 -4.20
C MET A 368 11.50 -9.67 -5.13
N VAL A 369 12.51 -8.81 -5.00
CA VAL A 369 13.74 -8.87 -5.80
C VAL A 369 14.53 -10.13 -5.48
N ALA A 370 14.69 -10.46 -4.19
CA ALA A 370 15.34 -11.69 -3.74
C ALA A 370 14.56 -12.93 -4.19
N LEU A 371 13.23 -12.90 -4.16
CA LEU A 371 12.39 -14.03 -4.57
C LEU A 371 12.58 -14.39 -6.03
N ALA A 372 12.59 -13.38 -6.92
CA ALA A 372 12.79 -13.61 -8.35
C ALA A 372 14.10 -14.35 -8.66
N TRP A 373 15.17 -14.07 -7.89
CA TRP A 373 16.42 -14.80 -7.92
C TRP A 373 16.28 -16.20 -7.29
N TYR A 374 15.78 -16.27 -6.06
CA TYR A 374 15.72 -17.50 -5.26
C TYR A 374 14.97 -18.64 -5.95
N GLN A 375 13.90 -18.32 -6.69
CA GLN A 375 13.16 -19.35 -7.42
C GLN A 375 13.96 -20.02 -8.55
N THR A 376 15.07 -19.42 -9.00
CA THR A 376 15.96 -19.98 -10.04
C THR A 376 17.06 -20.88 -9.48
N ILE A 377 17.26 -20.88 -8.16
CA ILE A 377 18.22 -21.77 -7.50
C ILE A 377 17.71 -23.22 -7.61
N PRO A 378 18.56 -24.17 -8.03
CA PRO A 378 18.22 -25.59 -8.08
C PRO A 378 17.71 -26.12 -6.74
N SER A 379 16.71 -27.02 -6.77
CA SER A 379 16.11 -27.57 -5.55
C SER A 379 17.09 -28.34 -4.67
N GLU A 380 18.17 -28.88 -5.24
CA GLU A 380 19.23 -29.59 -4.50
C GLU A 380 20.06 -28.63 -3.64
N ASP A 381 20.38 -27.46 -4.17
CA ASP A 381 21.15 -26.43 -3.45
C ASP A 381 20.32 -25.80 -2.32
N LYS A 382 19.00 -25.68 -2.52
CA LYS A 382 18.06 -25.25 -1.46
C LYS A 382 18.03 -26.21 -0.28
N ARG A 383 18.14 -27.52 -0.53
CA ARG A 383 18.13 -28.57 0.52
C ARG A 383 19.42 -28.58 1.34
N GLN A 384 20.58 -28.35 0.71
CA GLN A 384 21.86 -28.32 1.42
C GLN A 384 21.99 -27.15 2.41
N GLN A 385 21.25 -26.06 2.18
CA GLN A 385 21.25 -24.89 3.07
C GLN A 385 20.14 -24.92 4.13
N GLY A 386 19.10 -25.74 3.95
CA GLY A 386 17.91 -25.75 4.81
C GLY A 386 17.74 -26.94 5.75
N ASP A 387 18.54 -28.01 5.63
CA ASP A 387 18.17 -29.30 6.23
C ASP A 387 19.31 -30.02 6.98
N GLN A 388 19.51 -29.65 8.26
CA GLN A 388 20.15 -30.54 9.24
C GLN A 388 19.16 -31.20 10.21
N ASN A 389 17.85 -30.89 10.13
CA ASN A 389 16.89 -31.28 11.18
C ASN A 389 15.61 -32.00 10.71
N ARG A 390 15.38 -32.31 9.43
CA ARG A 390 14.20 -33.12 9.03
C ARG A 390 14.60 -34.54 8.59
N GLY A 391 14.50 -35.47 9.53
CA GLY A 391 14.69 -36.91 9.30
C GLY A 391 13.49 -37.63 8.66
N GLN A 392 12.90 -37.11 7.57
CA GLN A 392 11.93 -37.90 6.78
C GLN A 392 12.09 -37.73 5.26
N PRO A 393 12.05 -38.83 4.49
CA PRO A 393 12.10 -38.78 3.04
C PRO A 393 10.74 -38.35 2.48
N ILE A 394 10.68 -37.17 1.85
CA ILE A 394 9.48 -36.65 1.17
C ILE A 394 9.61 -36.91 -0.33
N SER A 395 8.51 -37.37 -0.94
CA SER A 395 8.36 -37.84 -2.32
C SER A 395 8.81 -36.83 -3.40
N THR A 396 9.25 -37.39 -4.53
CA THR A 396 10.15 -36.77 -5.51
C THR A 396 9.52 -35.85 -6.57
N HIS A 397 8.32 -35.29 -6.38
CA HIS A 397 7.72 -34.42 -7.41
C HIS A 397 6.96 -33.16 -6.94
N GLU A 398 6.83 -32.87 -5.64
CA GLU A 398 5.82 -31.88 -5.17
C GLU A 398 6.31 -30.62 -4.43
N ASN A 399 7.60 -30.39 -4.18
CA ASN A 399 8.01 -29.23 -3.37
C ASN A 399 8.86 -28.20 -4.12
N LYS A 400 8.28 -27.55 -5.13
CA LYS A 400 8.76 -26.21 -5.53
C LYS A 400 8.11 -25.22 -4.57
N GLN A 401 8.90 -24.64 -3.65
CA GLN A 401 8.46 -23.51 -2.82
C GLN A 401 7.95 -22.42 -3.75
N THR A 402 6.63 -22.33 -3.88
CA THR A 402 5.94 -21.53 -4.91
C THR A 402 5.11 -20.43 -4.29
N ILE A 403 4.80 -20.50 -3.00
CA ILE A 403 4.04 -19.49 -2.25
C ILE A 403 4.94 -18.90 -1.16
N PHE A 404 4.95 -17.58 -1.04
CA PHE A 404 5.75 -16.86 -0.06
C PHE A 404 4.87 -15.86 0.68
N ASN A 405 4.54 -16.15 1.94
CA ASN A 405 3.76 -15.25 2.79
C ASN A 405 4.72 -14.24 3.45
N PHE A 406 4.67 -12.98 3.03
CA PHE A 406 5.48 -11.92 3.60
C PHE A 406 4.67 -11.12 4.62
N VAL A 407 4.85 -11.49 5.89
CA VAL A 407 3.97 -11.13 7.00
C VAL A 407 4.79 -10.72 8.22
N SER A 408 4.20 -9.89 9.07
CA SER A 408 4.79 -9.49 10.34
C SER A 408 4.38 -10.41 11.50
N TYR A 409 3.30 -11.17 11.37
CA TYR A 409 2.71 -11.96 12.47
C TYR A 409 3.71 -12.87 13.22
N ASN A 410 4.59 -13.54 12.49
CA ASN A 410 5.57 -14.48 13.08
C ASN A 410 6.87 -13.79 13.50
N ASP A 411 7.24 -12.71 12.82
CA ASP A 411 8.60 -12.17 12.86
C ASP A 411 8.69 -10.88 13.68
N ASN A 412 7.68 -10.01 13.56
CA ASN A 412 7.67 -8.71 14.21
C ASN A 412 6.23 -8.23 14.42
N ARG A 413 5.46 -8.99 15.21
CA ARG A 413 4.03 -8.76 15.44
C ARG A 413 3.77 -7.43 16.15
N VAL A 414 2.72 -6.72 15.75
CA VAL A 414 2.23 -5.50 16.43
C VAL A 414 0.72 -5.58 16.65
N MET A 415 0.28 -5.42 17.90
CA MET A 415 -1.16 -5.43 18.22
C MET A 415 -1.81 -4.08 17.94
N ILE A 416 -3.13 -4.07 17.70
CA ILE A 416 -3.90 -2.83 17.53
C ILE A 416 -3.68 -1.88 18.70
N ASN A 417 -3.72 -2.35 19.95
CA ASN A 417 -3.50 -1.52 21.14
C ASN A 417 -2.08 -0.91 21.19
N GLU A 418 -1.04 -1.65 20.81
CA GLU A 418 0.35 -1.19 20.78
C GLU A 418 0.55 -0.14 19.69
N LEU A 419 0.03 -0.41 18.48
CA LEU A 419 -0.01 0.56 17.38
C LEU A 419 -0.72 1.83 17.84
N ASN A 420 -1.87 1.69 18.51
CA ASN A 420 -2.62 2.82 19.01
C ASN A 420 -1.82 3.62 20.03
N GLN A 421 -1.17 2.98 21.00
CA GLN A 421 -0.37 3.68 22.01
C GLN A 421 0.78 4.46 21.39
N LYS A 422 1.55 3.83 20.48
CA LYS A 422 2.71 4.45 19.83
C LYS A 422 2.34 5.58 18.88
N VAL A 423 1.32 5.38 18.06
CA VAL A 423 0.80 6.45 17.19
C VAL A 423 0.19 7.56 18.04
N TYR A 424 -0.58 7.23 19.08
CA TYR A 424 -1.20 8.24 19.94
C TYR A 424 -0.19 9.11 20.66
N SER A 425 0.85 8.54 21.29
CA SER A 425 1.87 9.31 22.00
C SER A 425 2.56 10.31 21.07
N THR A 426 2.97 9.88 19.88
CA THR A 426 3.64 10.78 18.93
C THR A 426 2.75 11.91 18.46
N TRP A 427 1.48 11.66 18.13
CA TRP A 427 0.60 12.73 17.61
C TRP A 427 0.09 13.68 18.69
N VAL A 428 -0.02 13.23 19.94
CA VAL A 428 -0.60 14.01 21.05
C VAL A 428 0.46 14.72 21.89
N GLU A 429 1.63 14.12 22.05
CA GLU A 429 2.74 14.67 22.84
C GLU A 429 3.68 15.51 21.97
N SER A 430 3.63 15.38 20.65
CA SER A 430 4.33 16.28 19.74
C SER A 430 3.86 17.72 19.94
N GLU A 431 4.82 18.62 20.20
CA GLU A 431 4.61 20.08 20.15
C GLU A 431 4.31 20.56 18.72
N GLU A 432 4.51 19.69 17.73
CA GLU A 432 4.38 19.93 16.30
C GLU A 432 3.16 19.18 15.74
N ALA A 433 2.08 19.92 15.47
CA ALA A 433 0.83 19.38 14.96
C ALA A 433 0.49 19.97 13.59
N SER A 434 0.20 19.10 12.60
CA SER A 434 -0.20 19.51 11.24
C SER A 434 -1.21 20.67 11.27
N THR A 435 -1.13 21.59 10.32
CA THR A 435 -2.13 22.67 10.17
C THR A 435 -3.53 22.13 9.90
N MET A 436 -3.66 20.85 9.59
CA MET A 436 -4.91 20.16 9.34
C MET A 436 -5.56 19.64 10.62
N VAL A 437 -4.87 19.59 11.76
CA VAL A 437 -5.44 19.09 13.03
C VAL A 437 -6.68 19.92 13.40
N VAL A 438 -7.86 19.29 13.35
CA VAL A 438 -9.15 19.94 13.64
C VAL A 438 -9.49 19.80 15.11
N TRP A 439 -9.15 18.65 15.68
CA TRP A 439 -9.38 18.34 17.08
C TRP A 439 -8.17 17.62 17.66
N LYS A 440 -8.02 17.65 18.99
CA LYS A 440 -7.01 16.84 19.67
C LYS A 440 -7.29 15.38 19.32
N SER A 441 -6.28 14.66 18.84
CA SER A 441 -6.38 13.22 18.63
C SER A 441 -6.76 12.57 19.97
N ASN A 442 -7.95 11.97 19.99
CA ASN A 442 -8.51 11.26 21.12
C ASN A 442 -9.56 10.31 20.56
N TYR A 443 -9.15 9.06 20.39
CA TYR A 443 -10.02 8.03 19.85
C TYR A 443 -10.05 6.82 20.79
N GLN A 444 -11.10 6.04 20.63
CA GLN A 444 -11.32 4.82 21.38
C GLN A 444 -11.49 3.66 20.40
N VAL A 445 -11.10 2.47 20.82
CA VAL A 445 -11.29 1.25 20.06
C VAL A 445 -12.39 0.42 20.71
N THR A 446 -13.31 -0.09 19.89
CA THR A 446 -14.37 -0.99 20.34
C THR A 446 -14.47 -2.18 19.39
N SER A 447 -14.57 -3.38 19.95
CA SER A 447 -14.84 -4.61 19.19
C SER A 447 -16.34 -4.83 18.94
N SER A 448 -17.22 -4.09 19.61
CA SER A 448 -18.68 -4.21 19.46
C SER A 448 -19.19 -3.32 18.31
N PRO A 449 -19.77 -3.88 17.24
CA PRO A 449 -20.38 -3.10 16.15
C PRO A 449 -21.57 -2.25 16.62
N PHE A 450 -22.31 -2.74 17.62
CA PHE A 450 -23.44 -2.01 18.22
C PHE A 450 -22.95 -0.76 18.96
N LEU A 451 -21.96 -0.92 19.85
CA LEU A 451 -21.37 0.21 20.56
C LEU A 451 -20.69 1.19 19.59
N TYR A 452 -19.96 0.68 18.59
CA TYR A 452 -19.39 1.50 17.53
C TYR A 452 -20.46 2.35 16.85
N THR A 453 -21.60 1.76 16.48
CA THR A 453 -22.68 2.48 15.81
C THR A 453 -23.20 3.63 16.67
N ILE A 454 -23.50 3.38 17.95
CA ILE A 454 -23.94 4.42 18.89
C ILE A 454 -22.90 5.54 18.99
N LEU A 455 -21.65 5.17 19.28
CA LEU A 455 -20.57 6.14 19.46
C LEU A 455 -20.27 6.91 18.18
N PHE A 456 -20.36 6.29 17.01
CA PHE A 456 -20.21 6.96 15.72
C PHE A 456 -21.29 8.02 15.52
N TYR A 457 -22.55 7.70 15.82
CA TYR A 457 -23.63 8.69 15.71
C TYR A 457 -23.40 9.89 16.65
N VAL A 458 -22.98 9.62 17.88
CA VAL A 458 -22.75 10.66 18.90
C VAL A 458 -21.49 11.49 18.64
N LEU A 459 -20.37 10.85 18.34
CA LEU A 459 -19.04 11.47 18.28
C LEU A 459 -18.64 11.94 16.88
N HIS A 460 -19.32 11.46 15.83
CA HIS A 460 -19.04 11.83 14.44
C HIS A 460 -20.25 12.48 13.76
N PHE A 461 -21.37 11.76 13.68
CA PHE A 461 -22.52 12.20 12.86
C PHE A 461 -23.22 13.44 13.42
N VAL A 462 -23.51 13.50 14.73
CA VAL A 462 -24.15 14.68 15.34
C VAL A 462 -23.26 15.92 15.17
N PRO A 463 -21.95 15.88 15.50
CA PRO A 463 -21.04 16.98 15.16
C PRO A 463 -21.06 17.34 13.68
N ALA A 464 -21.07 16.34 12.78
CA ALA A 464 -21.13 16.58 11.34
C ALA A 464 -22.37 17.36 10.91
N VAL A 465 -23.55 17.05 11.47
CA VAL A 465 -24.80 17.78 11.18
C VAL A 465 -24.70 19.23 11.65
N VAL A 466 -24.15 19.47 12.85
CA VAL A 466 -23.96 20.83 13.39
C VAL A 466 -23.01 21.63 12.48
N PHE A 467 -21.86 21.06 12.12
CA PHE A 467 -20.92 21.71 11.21
C PHE A 467 -21.52 21.93 9.83
N SER A 468 -22.24 20.97 9.27
CA SER A 468 -22.88 21.12 7.96
C SER A 468 -24.05 22.11 7.95
N LEU A 469 -24.72 22.33 9.09
CA LEU A 469 -25.65 23.45 9.23
C LEU A 469 -24.91 24.79 9.19
N ALA A 470 -23.77 24.91 9.89
CA ALA A 470 -22.92 26.10 9.83
C ALA A 470 -22.33 26.33 8.42
N GLU A 471 -21.96 25.28 7.69
CA GLU A 471 -21.58 25.35 6.28
C GLU A 471 -22.70 25.97 5.44
N ARG A 472 -23.94 25.48 5.59
CA ARG A 472 -25.11 26.04 4.87
C ARG A 472 -25.39 27.49 5.24
N LEU A 473 -25.33 27.84 6.53
CA LEU A 473 -25.52 29.22 6.99
C LEU A 473 -24.45 30.18 6.45
N THR A 474 -23.29 29.66 6.05
CA THR A 474 -22.21 30.42 5.40
C THR A 474 -22.17 30.26 3.88
N ASN A 475 -23.26 29.78 3.27
CA ASN A 475 -23.39 29.50 1.83
C ASN A 475 -22.33 28.53 1.27
N GLN A 476 -21.84 27.62 2.10
CA GLN A 476 -20.92 26.54 1.72
C GLN A 476 -21.67 25.22 1.49
N LYS A 477 -21.14 24.36 0.62
CA LYS A 477 -21.65 23.00 0.44
C LYS A 477 -21.32 22.16 1.69
N PRO A 478 -22.21 21.24 2.13
CA PRO A 478 -21.99 20.45 3.33
C PRO A 478 -20.92 19.36 3.10
N GLN A 479 -19.64 19.69 3.31
CA GLN A 479 -18.53 18.77 3.07
C GLN A 479 -18.27 17.83 4.26
N VAL A 480 -18.51 18.31 5.49
CA VAL A 480 -18.28 17.52 6.71
C VAL A 480 -19.11 16.24 6.72
N LEU A 481 -20.39 16.34 6.33
CA LEU A 481 -21.29 15.18 6.26
C LEU A 481 -20.83 14.17 5.18
N LYS A 482 -20.31 14.64 4.05
CA LYS A 482 -19.77 13.76 3.00
C LYS A 482 -18.53 13.02 3.48
N PHE A 483 -17.62 13.72 4.17
CA PHE A 483 -16.44 13.12 4.79
C PHE A 483 -16.82 11.99 5.75
N TYR A 484 -17.73 12.22 6.70
CA TYR A 484 -18.09 11.19 7.67
C TYR A 484 -18.84 9.99 7.07
N ARG A 485 -19.57 10.16 5.97
CA ARG A 485 -20.11 9.02 5.21
C ARG A 485 -18.99 8.13 4.65
N LYS A 486 -17.93 8.74 4.12
CA LYS A 486 -16.76 8.01 3.61
C LYS A 486 -15.99 7.31 4.73
N VAL A 487 -15.81 7.97 5.88
CA VAL A 487 -15.20 7.35 7.07
C VAL A 487 -16.02 6.14 7.55
N LYS A 488 -17.35 6.25 7.59
CA LYS A 488 -18.23 5.13 7.98
C LYS A 488 -18.08 3.95 7.02
N HIS A 489 -18.14 4.22 5.72
CA HIS A 489 -17.97 3.22 4.66
C HIS A 489 -16.61 2.53 4.77
N LEU A 490 -15.53 3.31 4.85
CA LEU A 490 -14.18 2.79 5.02
C LEU A 490 -14.06 1.88 6.26
N THR A 491 -14.64 2.30 7.38
CA THR A 491 -14.66 1.49 8.61
C THR A 491 -15.38 0.16 8.41
N GLN A 492 -16.52 0.15 7.73
CA GLN A 492 -17.28 -1.08 7.47
C GLN A 492 -16.48 -2.03 6.57
N VAL A 493 -15.83 -1.49 5.55
CA VAL A 493 -15.03 -2.23 4.58
C VAL A 493 -13.79 -2.89 5.20
N ILE A 494 -13.17 -2.25 6.19
CA ILE A 494 -11.97 -2.79 6.88
C ILE A 494 -12.29 -3.55 8.18
N ALA A 495 -13.54 -3.50 8.67
CA ALA A 495 -13.94 -4.07 9.95
C ALA A 495 -13.60 -5.56 10.08
N TYR A 496 -13.72 -6.32 8.98
CA TYR A 496 -13.37 -7.73 8.97
C TYR A 496 -11.90 -7.95 9.36
N PHE A 497 -10.98 -7.14 8.83
CA PHE A 497 -9.55 -7.24 9.12
C PHE A 497 -9.17 -6.69 10.49
N SER A 498 -9.90 -5.69 10.99
CA SER A 498 -9.61 -5.10 12.30
C SER A 498 -10.21 -5.88 13.47
N LEU A 499 -11.17 -6.79 13.21
CA LEU A 499 -11.83 -7.60 14.24
C LEU A 499 -11.31 -9.03 14.34
N ASN A 500 -10.62 -9.51 13.31
CA ASN A 500 -10.12 -10.88 13.22
C ASN A 500 -8.60 -10.93 13.18
N GLU A 501 -8.04 -12.10 13.49
CA GLU A 501 -6.62 -12.39 13.43
C GLU A 501 -6.39 -13.69 12.68
N TRP A 502 -5.24 -13.78 12.00
CA TRP A 502 -4.83 -14.93 11.22
C TRP A 502 -3.48 -15.44 11.68
N GLN A 503 -3.30 -16.76 11.60
CA GLN A 503 -1.99 -17.37 11.65
C GLN A 503 -1.46 -17.55 10.23
N PHE A 504 -0.17 -17.31 10.05
CA PHE A 504 0.49 -17.46 8.75
C PHE A 504 1.65 -18.43 8.88
N GLU A 505 1.86 -19.29 7.90
CA GLU A 505 3.17 -19.92 7.69
C GLU A 505 4.03 -18.99 6.80
N ASN A 506 5.31 -18.80 7.08
CA ASN A 506 6.23 -17.96 6.28
C ASN A 506 7.63 -18.60 6.12
N GLN A 507 7.71 -19.94 6.18
CA GLN A 507 8.98 -20.67 6.15
C GLN A 507 9.72 -20.54 4.82
N ASN A 508 9.02 -20.37 3.70
CA ASN A 508 9.62 -20.16 2.39
C ASN A 508 10.31 -18.79 2.31
N VAL A 509 9.74 -17.75 2.94
CA VAL A 509 10.42 -16.45 3.07
C VAL A 509 11.69 -16.57 3.91
N HIS A 510 11.66 -17.28 5.03
CA HIS A 510 12.87 -17.54 5.82
C HIS A 510 13.91 -18.33 5.04
N SER A 511 13.49 -19.35 4.29
CA SER A 511 14.38 -20.16 3.44
C SER A 511 15.07 -19.29 2.38
N MET A 512 14.32 -18.39 1.75
CA MET A 512 14.86 -17.41 0.80
C MET A 512 15.90 -16.50 1.46
N ILE A 513 15.58 -15.89 2.60
CA ILE A 513 16.50 -14.99 3.33
C ILE A 513 17.77 -15.74 3.76
N ASN A 514 17.63 -17.00 4.19
CA ASN A 514 18.74 -17.85 4.60
C ASN A 514 19.68 -18.18 3.44
N ALA A 515 19.15 -18.30 2.21
CA ALA A 515 19.96 -18.56 1.02
C ALA A 515 20.75 -17.34 0.52
N MET A 516 20.34 -16.12 0.88
CA MET A 516 21.03 -14.90 0.49
C MET A 516 22.43 -14.80 1.09
N SER A 517 23.39 -14.28 0.31
CA SER A 517 24.72 -13.96 0.81
C SER A 517 24.68 -12.79 1.81
N GLN A 518 25.77 -12.54 2.53
CA GLN A 518 25.84 -11.41 3.46
C GLN A 518 25.71 -10.06 2.72
N GLU A 519 26.28 -9.97 1.52
CA GLU A 519 26.18 -8.81 0.63
C GLU A 519 24.72 -8.62 0.17
N ASP A 520 24.05 -9.70 -0.25
CA ASP A 520 22.64 -9.68 -0.63
C ASP A 520 21.74 -9.23 0.54
N ARG A 521 21.96 -9.73 1.76
CA ARG A 521 21.16 -9.32 2.93
C ARG A 521 21.37 -7.87 3.31
N THR A 522 22.54 -7.32 3.01
CA THR A 522 22.84 -5.89 3.25
C THR A 522 22.18 -5.02 2.18
N MET A 523 22.18 -5.47 0.92
CA MET A 523 21.66 -4.69 -0.20
C MET A 523 20.14 -4.83 -0.38
N PHE A 524 19.59 -6.00 -0.07
CA PHE A 524 18.19 -6.37 -0.24
C PHE A 524 17.63 -6.90 1.09
N ASP A 525 17.79 -6.16 2.18
CA ASP A 525 17.26 -6.59 3.49
C ASP A 525 15.76 -6.85 3.41
N ALA A 526 15.38 -8.12 3.48
CA ALA A 526 14.01 -8.59 3.46
C ALA A 526 13.55 -9.07 4.84
N SER A 527 14.37 -8.87 5.89
CA SER A 527 14.06 -9.35 7.23
C SER A 527 13.09 -8.41 7.95
N MET A 528 12.11 -8.99 8.62
CA MET A 528 11.23 -8.28 9.55
C MET A 528 11.81 -8.16 10.96
N ASN A 529 12.88 -8.91 11.29
CA ASN A 529 13.45 -9.00 12.64
C ASN A 529 14.41 -7.84 12.98
N ASN A 530 14.87 -7.09 11.99
CA ASN A 530 15.99 -6.15 12.12
C ASN A 530 15.56 -4.71 12.40
N PHE A 531 14.32 -4.46 12.83
CA PHE A 531 13.87 -3.11 13.17
C PHE A 531 12.83 -3.09 14.29
N SER A 532 12.69 -1.92 14.92
CA SER A 532 11.66 -1.67 15.94
C SER A 532 10.49 -0.88 15.36
N TRP A 533 9.27 -1.26 15.72
CA TRP A 533 8.08 -0.47 15.37
C TRP A 533 8.12 0.95 15.91
N GLY A 534 8.87 1.23 16.99
CA GLY A 534 9.05 2.60 17.50
C GLY A 534 9.68 3.50 16.45
N THR A 535 10.75 3.05 15.78
CA THR A 535 11.41 3.80 14.70
C THR A 535 10.45 4.20 13.58
N MET A 536 9.51 3.31 13.23
CA MET A 536 8.55 3.54 12.15
C MET A 536 7.30 4.34 12.57
N LEU A 537 6.79 4.10 13.78
CA LEU A 537 5.52 4.65 14.24
C LEU A 537 5.69 5.94 15.04
N GLU A 538 6.79 6.06 15.78
CA GLU A 538 7.05 7.20 16.66
C GLU A 538 7.81 8.34 15.97
N GLY A 539 8.34 8.09 14.77
CA GLY A 539 9.07 9.07 13.96
C GLY A 539 8.18 10.06 13.20
N ASP A 540 8.65 10.45 12.02
CA ASP A 540 8.06 11.49 11.19
C ASP A 540 6.80 11.09 10.40
N LEU A 541 6.25 9.90 10.67
CA LEU A 541 5.09 9.33 9.97
C LEU A 541 3.93 10.33 9.84
N HIS A 542 3.69 11.14 10.87
CA HIS A 542 2.65 12.17 10.87
C HIS A 542 2.89 13.29 9.84
N ARG A 543 4.14 13.74 9.70
CA ARG A 543 4.56 14.74 8.71
C ARG A 543 4.51 14.16 7.30
N CYS A 544 4.94 12.90 7.15
CA CYS A 544 4.95 12.20 5.86
C CYS A 544 3.53 11.94 5.34
N ILE A 545 2.62 11.53 6.23
CA ILE A 545 1.19 11.45 5.93
C ILE A 545 0.65 12.82 5.49
N GLY A 546 1.00 13.89 6.21
CA GLY A 546 0.65 15.27 5.82
C GLY A 546 1.15 15.64 4.41
N LEU A 547 2.42 15.34 4.15
CA LEU A 547 3.08 15.64 2.90
C LEU A 547 2.51 14.85 1.72
N TYR A 548 2.46 13.52 1.81
CA TYR A 548 2.12 12.67 0.67
C TYR A 548 0.61 12.54 0.44
N MET A 549 -0.21 12.64 1.48
CA MET A 549 -1.67 12.47 1.35
C MET A 549 -2.38 13.81 1.18
N VAL A 550 -1.88 14.87 1.81
CA VAL A 550 -2.53 16.19 1.78
C VAL A 550 -1.61 17.31 1.28
N ASN A 551 -0.47 17.00 0.65
CA ASN A 551 0.43 17.98 0.04
C ASN A 551 0.81 19.13 0.99
N GLU A 552 0.91 18.85 2.29
CA GLU A 552 1.32 19.82 3.31
C GLU A 552 2.85 19.84 3.39
N GLN A 553 3.45 21.02 3.20
CA GLN A 553 4.90 21.17 3.32
C GLN A 553 5.31 21.16 4.79
N PRO A 554 6.23 20.29 5.23
CA PRO A 554 6.60 20.15 6.63
C PRO A 554 7.57 21.26 7.08
N THR A 555 7.16 22.52 7.13
CA THR A 555 8.04 23.63 7.59
C THR A 555 7.90 23.90 9.10
N LYS A 556 8.98 24.31 9.78
CA LYS A 556 8.95 24.65 11.22
C LYS A 556 7.88 25.68 11.62
N GLU A 557 7.54 26.62 10.73
CA GLU A 557 6.51 27.65 10.98
C GLU A 557 5.07 27.16 10.77
N THR A 558 4.87 26.02 10.10
CA THR A 558 3.55 25.43 9.82
C THR A 558 2.88 24.91 11.11
N TYR A 559 3.67 24.61 12.15
CA TYR A 559 3.23 23.93 13.38
C TYR A 559 2.92 24.89 14.55
N LYS A 560 1.96 25.82 14.39
CA LYS A 560 1.68 26.84 15.42
C LYS A 560 1.01 26.27 16.69
N THR A 561 1.71 26.37 17.82
CA THR A 561 1.27 26.10 19.21
C THR A 561 -0.09 26.74 19.58
N MET A 562 -0.40 27.94 19.05
CA MET A 562 -1.66 28.63 19.34
C MET A 562 -2.91 27.84 18.92
N LYS A 563 -2.88 27.09 17.81
CA LYS A 563 -4.03 26.30 17.35
C LYS A 563 -4.37 25.20 18.36
N MET A 564 -3.34 24.56 18.93
CA MET A 564 -3.48 23.50 19.93
C MET A 564 -4.09 24.01 21.24
N VAL A 565 -3.80 25.25 21.64
CA VAL A 565 -4.43 25.87 22.82
C VAL A 565 -5.95 25.95 22.68
N TYR A 566 -6.45 26.47 21.55
CA TYR A 566 -7.91 26.57 21.30
C TYR A 566 -8.57 25.19 21.23
N ILE A 567 -7.91 24.24 20.59
CA ILE A 567 -8.39 22.86 20.47
C ILE A 567 -8.51 22.19 21.85
N ASN A 568 -7.53 22.40 22.74
CA ASN A 568 -7.57 21.87 24.10
C ASN A 568 -8.77 22.42 24.90
N TRP A 569 -9.04 23.72 24.78
CA TRP A 569 -10.23 24.33 25.40
C TRP A 569 -11.54 23.76 24.83
N ALA A 570 -11.65 23.63 23.52
CA ALA A 570 -12.82 23.06 22.87
C ALA A 570 -13.07 21.60 23.29
N ASP A 571 -12.01 20.78 23.38
CA ASP A 571 -12.09 19.40 23.84
C ASP A 571 -12.53 19.30 25.30
N TYR A 572 -11.98 20.16 26.16
CA TYR A 572 -12.34 20.22 27.58
C TYR A 572 -13.81 20.61 27.77
N ILE A 573 -14.27 21.63 27.06
CA ILE A 573 -15.68 22.07 27.08
C ILE A 573 -16.59 20.93 26.59
N LEU A 574 -16.24 20.26 25.49
CA LEU A 574 -17.02 19.13 24.99
C LEU A 574 -17.13 18.01 26.03
N LYS A 575 -16.01 17.66 26.69
CA LYS A 575 -16.00 16.64 27.76
C LYS A 575 -16.90 17.02 28.93
N ILE A 576 -16.93 18.30 29.32
CA ILE A 576 -17.84 18.80 30.36
C ILE A 576 -19.30 18.66 29.90
N ILE A 577 -19.61 19.08 28.67
CA ILE A 577 -20.97 18.97 28.12
C ILE A 577 -21.42 17.51 28.09
N ILE A 578 -20.59 16.60 27.58
CA ILE A 578 -20.90 15.17 27.54
C ILE A 578 -21.15 14.63 28.94
N LYS A 579 -20.26 14.90 29.90
CA LYS A 579 -20.43 14.47 31.31
C LYS A 579 -21.71 15.03 31.92
N GLY A 580 -22.03 16.30 31.67
CA GLY A 580 -23.25 16.96 32.13
C GLY A 580 -24.51 16.31 31.56
N VAL A 581 -24.55 16.06 30.25
CA VAL A 581 -25.68 15.40 29.57
C VAL A 581 -25.84 13.95 30.04
N SER A 582 -24.74 13.19 30.16
CA SER A 582 -24.78 11.83 30.69
C SER A 582 -25.30 11.79 32.12
N LEU A 583 -24.84 12.70 33.00
CA LEU A 583 -25.34 12.81 34.37
C LEU A 583 -26.84 13.14 34.39
N TYR A 584 -27.28 14.11 33.58
CA TYR A 584 -28.70 14.44 33.45
C TYR A 584 -29.55 13.24 33.01
N LEU A 585 -29.11 12.50 31.98
CA LEU A 585 -29.82 11.31 31.50
C LEU A 585 -29.89 10.21 32.56
N ILE A 586 -28.80 9.96 33.29
CA ILE A 586 -28.78 8.98 34.39
C ILE A 586 -29.77 9.39 35.47
N LEU A 587 -29.75 10.66 35.90
CA LEU A 587 -30.67 11.18 36.92
C LEU A 587 -32.13 11.08 36.45
N TYR A 588 -32.39 11.42 35.19
CA TYR A 588 -33.72 11.34 34.58
C TYR A 588 -34.26 9.91 34.51
N ILE A 589 -33.46 8.96 34.01
CA ILE A 589 -33.84 7.54 33.93
C ILE A 589 -34.07 6.98 35.34
N THR A 590 -33.18 7.31 36.29
CA THR A 590 -33.32 6.89 37.68
C THR A 590 -34.61 7.42 38.29
N ALA A 591 -34.95 8.69 38.07
CA ALA A 591 -36.21 9.28 38.52
C ALA A 591 -37.44 8.59 37.90
N GLN A 592 -37.38 8.23 36.60
CA GLN A 592 -38.46 7.49 35.94
C GLN A 592 -38.61 6.07 36.52
N MET A 593 -37.50 5.37 36.76
CA MET A 593 -37.52 4.04 37.38
C MET A 593 -38.09 4.10 38.80
N ILE A 594 -37.73 5.11 39.60
CA ILE A 594 -38.32 5.34 40.93
C ILE A 594 -39.82 5.61 40.82
N ASN A 595 -40.25 6.47 39.89
CA ASN A 595 -41.67 6.76 39.68
C ASN A 595 -42.48 5.52 39.26
N ILE A 596 -41.92 4.65 38.41
CA ILE A 596 -42.55 3.38 38.02
C ILE A 596 -42.62 2.45 39.23
N PHE A 597 -41.53 2.31 39.98
CA PHE A 597 -41.48 1.48 41.18
C PHE A 597 -42.50 1.93 42.25
N LEU A 598 -42.61 3.23 42.49
CA LEU A 598 -43.60 3.79 43.41
C LEU A 598 -45.04 3.56 42.95
N LYS A 599 -45.30 3.58 41.63
CA LYS A 599 -46.62 3.24 41.04
C LYS A 599 -46.95 1.75 41.08
N VAL A 600 -45.97 0.88 41.24
CA VAL A 600 -46.18 -0.58 41.36
C VAL A 600 -46.41 -0.98 42.82
N LEU A 601 -45.89 -0.20 43.77
CA LEU A 601 -46.03 -0.44 45.21
C LEU A 601 -47.29 0.18 45.85
N GLY A 602 -47.85 1.23 45.26
CA GLY A 602 -49.10 1.86 45.68
C GLY A 602 -50.25 1.40 44.80
#